data_AF-A0A8S2YXE7-F1
#
_entry.id   AF-A0A8S2YXE7-F1
#
_cell.length_a   1.000
_cell.length_b   1.000
_cell.length_c   1.000
_cell.angle_alpha   90.00
_cell.angle_beta   90.00
_cell.angle_gamma   90.00
#
_symmetry.space_group_name_H-M   'P 1'
#
loop_
_entity.id
_entity.type
_entity.pdbx_description
1 polymer ?
#
loop_
_entity_poly.entity_id
_entity_poly.type
_entity_poly.pdbx_seq_one_letter_code
_entity_poly.pdbx_strand_id
1 'polypeptide(L)'
;GRLKKFQFLYQTIPNSLFEKIVPCVKIITAALNAFRPPLIKPIDPEKEEKLAKIMKIRAQSVNTLKERVLERPFNSRCKWEKLDETQIDFPQMTEDQLRDLCFGVYQIKQAKTYSEAHLNKNDGDYEVEVIKETDTLMRCKTDSRHSGSTQYCCWIEFTMDEVEPLEFESDDEDETLVEKFYENQPIKSWYCQCSAGERTCGCCVHVACVIWYLAYARHHQFRPSAYKQRYRETLLIMDTS
;
A
#
# COMPACT_ATOMS: atom_id res chain seq x y z
N GLY A 1 10.60 18.69 -4.16
CA GLY A 1 9.35 18.65 -4.96
C GLY A 1 9.12 19.99 -5.63
N ARG A 2 8.62 20.02 -6.88
CA ARG A 2 8.46 21.25 -7.68
C ARG A 2 7.55 22.30 -7.01
N LEU A 3 6.54 21.87 -6.26
CA LEU A 3 5.67 22.77 -5.49
C LEU A 3 6.43 23.60 -4.43
N LYS A 4 7.47 23.03 -3.82
CA LYS A 4 8.30 23.74 -2.81
C LYS A 4 9.13 24.89 -3.41
N LYS A 5 9.17 25.05 -4.74
CA LYS A 5 9.83 26.17 -5.42
C LYS A 5 8.94 27.41 -5.51
N PHE A 6 7.64 27.29 -5.23
CA PHE A 6 6.71 28.41 -5.23
C PHE A 6 6.70 29.02 -3.84
N GLN A 7 7.12 30.28 -3.72
CA GLN A 7 7.21 30.99 -2.43
C GLN A 7 5.88 30.92 -1.65
N PHE A 8 4.76 31.07 -2.36
CA PHE A 8 3.41 30.96 -1.79
C PHE A 8 3.16 29.65 -1.03
N LEU A 9 3.71 28.53 -1.51
CA LEU A 9 3.52 27.20 -0.91
C LEU A 9 4.64 26.80 0.06
N TYR A 10 5.69 27.61 0.14
CA TYR A 10 6.84 27.36 1.00
C TYR A 10 6.77 28.15 2.31
N GLN A 11 6.09 29.31 2.30
CA GLN A 11 5.95 30.19 3.45
C GLN A 11 4.68 29.91 4.25
N THR A 12 4.64 30.43 5.48
CA THR A 12 3.44 30.44 6.31
C THR A 12 2.32 31.22 5.61
N ILE A 13 1.21 30.55 5.31
CA ILE A 13 0.08 31.15 4.60
C ILE A 13 -0.87 31.79 5.62
N PRO A 14 -1.22 33.08 5.49
CA PRO A 14 -2.22 33.73 6.33
C PRO A 14 -3.58 33.01 6.28
N ASN A 15 -4.29 32.92 7.40
CA ASN A 15 -5.59 32.24 7.48
C ASN A 15 -6.62 32.81 6.49
N SER A 16 -6.53 34.10 6.14
CA SER A 16 -7.39 34.76 5.14
C SER A 16 -7.25 34.20 3.72
N LEU A 17 -6.17 33.46 3.44
CA LEU A 17 -5.91 32.83 2.16
C LEU A 17 -6.18 31.32 2.17
N PHE A 18 -6.67 30.76 3.28
CA PHE A 18 -6.92 29.32 3.42
C PHE A 18 -7.83 28.76 2.33
N GLU A 19 -8.94 29.45 2.03
CA GLU A 19 -9.86 29.07 0.96
C GLU A 19 -9.23 29.14 -0.44
N LYS A 20 -8.17 29.94 -0.61
CA LYS A 20 -7.45 30.11 -1.87
C LYS A 20 -6.33 29.09 -2.06
N ILE A 21 -5.94 28.35 -1.01
CA ILE A 21 -4.86 27.35 -1.09
C ILE A 21 -5.15 26.30 -2.15
N VAL A 22 -6.35 25.70 -2.13
CA VAL A 22 -6.72 24.64 -3.06
C VAL A 22 -6.72 25.13 -4.52
N PRO A 23 -7.38 26.26 -4.88
CA PRO A 23 -7.25 26.86 -6.20
C PRO A 23 -5.81 27.17 -6.62
N CYS A 24 -5.00 27.77 -5.73
CA CYS A 24 -3.61 28.10 -6.03
C CYS A 24 -2.77 26.84 -6.32
N VAL A 25 -2.93 25.78 -5.53
CA VAL A 25 -2.25 24.50 -5.77
C VAL A 25 -2.67 23.90 -7.11
N LYS A 26 -3.97 23.95 -7.46
CA LYS A 26 -4.46 23.49 -8.77
C LYS A 26 -3.84 24.27 -9.93
N ILE A 27 -3.82 25.60 -9.85
CA ILE A 27 -3.23 26.47 -10.89
C ILE A 27 -1.73 26.20 -11.03
N ILE A 28 -1.00 26.16 -9.91
CA ILE A 28 0.44 25.89 -9.90
C ILE A 28 0.73 24.51 -10.51
N THR A 29 -0.05 23.50 -10.14
CA THR A 29 0.11 22.13 -10.67
C THR A 29 -0.20 22.08 -12.16
N ALA A 30 -1.27 22.74 -12.61
CA ALA A 30 -1.60 22.83 -14.03
C ALA A 30 -0.48 23.53 -14.84
N ALA A 31 0.05 24.64 -14.33
CA ALA A 31 1.17 25.35 -14.96
C ALA A 31 2.45 24.49 -14.98
N LEU A 32 2.73 23.77 -13.89
CA LEU A 32 3.84 22.82 -13.85
C LEU A 32 3.67 21.70 -14.88
N ASN A 33 2.46 21.17 -15.06
CA ASN A 33 2.20 20.11 -16.03
C ASN A 33 2.25 20.62 -17.48
N ALA A 34 1.82 21.86 -17.73
CA ALA A 34 1.83 22.45 -19.07
C ALA A 34 3.22 22.87 -19.54
N PHE A 35 4.06 23.41 -18.65
CA PHE A 35 5.31 24.09 -19.04
C PHE A 35 6.59 23.42 -18.54
N ARG A 36 6.52 22.35 -17.74
CA ARG A 36 7.71 21.61 -17.32
C ARG A 36 7.70 20.22 -17.93
N PRO A 37 8.88 19.67 -18.27
CA PRO A 37 8.99 18.28 -18.67
C PRO A 37 8.49 17.36 -17.53
N PRO A 38 8.03 16.14 -17.82
CA PRO A 38 7.63 15.17 -16.80
C PRO A 38 8.64 15.03 -15.66
N LEU A 39 8.15 14.76 -14.44
CA LEU A 39 9.02 14.56 -13.27
C LEU A 39 9.85 13.29 -13.38
N ILE A 40 9.25 12.28 -14.00
CA ILE A 40 9.83 10.97 -14.30
C ILE A 40 9.58 10.80 -15.79
N LYS A 41 10.61 10.40 -16.54
CA LYS A 41 10.41 10.01 -17.93
C LYS A 41 9.85 8.58 -17.90
N PRO A 42 8.70 8.34 -18.53
CA PRO A 42 8.17 6.99 -18.59
C PRO A 42 9.19 6.07 -19.25
N ILE A 43 9.42 4.90 -18.65
CA ILE A 43 10.20 3.84 -19.30
C ILE A 43 9.38 3.25 -20.45
N ASP A 44 8.08 3.07 -20.18
CA ASP A 44 7.07 2.62 -21.13
C ASP A 44 5.87 3.58 -21.08
N PRO A 45 5.80 4.57 -22.00
CA PRO A 45 4.73 5.57 -22.01
C PRO A 45 3.34 4.98 -22.17
N GLU A 46 3.19 3.93 -22.96
CA GLU A 46 1.90 3.32 -23.27
C GLU A 46 1.37 2.55 -22.05
N LYS A 47 2.24 1.75 -21.41
CA LYS A 47 1.90 1.08 -20.15
C LYS A 47 1.55 2.10 -19.06
N GLU A 48 2.31 3.18 -18.93
CA GLU A 48 2.04 4.22 -17.92
C GLU A 48 0.72 4.95 -18.16
N GLU A 49 0.33 5.20 -19.42
CA GLU A 49 -0.97 5.77 -19.77
C GLU A 49 -2.12 4.84 -19.35
N LYS A 50 -2.01 3.54 -19.66
CA LYS A 50 -3.03 2.54 -19.30
C LYS A 50 -3.13 2.36 -17.79
N LEU A 51 -2.00 2.31 -17.08
CA LEU A 51 -1.98 2.34 -15.61
C LEU A 51 -2.66 3.59 -15.04
N ALA A 52 -2.44 4.77 -15.63
CA ALA A 52 -3.09 6.00 -15.19
C ALA A 52 -4.62 5.97 -15.40
N LYS A 53 -5.09 5.34 -16.48
CA LYS A 53 -6.53 5.09 -16.71
C LYS A 53 -7.11 4.16 -15.65
N ILE A 54 -6.42 3.04 -15.36
CA ILE A 54 -6.81 2.11 -14.29
C ILE A 54 -6.89 2.85 -12.94
N MET A 55 -5.88 3.64 -12.59
CA MET A 55 -5.88 4.45 -11.36
C MET A 55 -7.09 5.37 -11.28
N LYS A 56 -7.45 6.04 -12.38
CA LYS A 56 -8.57 6.97 -12.44
C LYS A 56 -9.91 6.25 -12.22
N ILE A 57 -10.12 5.11 -12.87
CA ILE A 57 -11.33 4.29 -12.72
C ILE A 57 -11.41 3.78 -11.28
N ARG A 58 -10.31 3.19 -10.78
CA ARG A 58 -10.24 2.62 -9.43
C ARG A 58 -10.47 3.66 -8.35
N ALA A 59 -9.92 4.87 -8.48
CA ALA A 59 -10.11 5.94 -7.51
C ALA A 59 -11.60 6.30 -7.24
N GLN A 60 -12.50 5.93 -8.14
CA GLN A 60 -13.95 6.14 -8.02
C GLN A 60 -14.73 4.87 -7.68
N SER A 61 -14.08 3.70 -7.73
CA SER A 61 -14.71 2.41 -7.45
C SER A 61 -14.93 2.18 -5.96
N VAL A 62 -16.01 1.50 -5.62
CA VAL A 62 -16.29 1.04 -4.25
C VAL A 62 -15.36 -0.13 -3.88
N ASN A 63 -14.98 -0.21 -2.61
CA ASN A 63 -14.19 -1.33 -2.09
C ASN A 63 -15.11 -2.50 -1.71
N THR A 64 -15.30 -3.42 -2.65
CA THR A 64 -16.14 -4.61 -2.46
C THR A 64 -15.62 -5.54 -1.37
N LEU A 65 -14.30 -5.57 -1.11
CA LEU A 65 -13.74 -6.34 0.01
C LEU A 65 -14.15 -5.73 1.36
N LYS A 66 -14.18 -4.40 1.48
CA LYS A 66 -14.70 -3.72 2.67
C LYS A 66 -16.14 -4.11 2.91
N GLU A 67 -17.00 -4.04 1.90
CA GLU A 67 -18.40 -4.46 2.00
C GLU A 67 -18.49 -5.91 2.44
N ARG A 68 -17.75 -6.83 1.80
CA ARG A 68 -17.72 -8.25 2.15
C ARG A 68 -17.27 -8.50 3.60
N VAL A 69 -16.25 -7.79 4.08
CA VAL A 69 -15.73 -7.90 5.44
C VAL A 69 -16.72 -7.33 6.48
N LEU A 70 -17.54 -6.34 6.10
CA LEU A 70 -18.48 -5.66 7.00
C LEU A 70 -19.90 -6.25 7.00
N GLU A 71 -20.41 -6.69 5.83
CA GLU A 71 -21.80 -7.13 5.63
C GLU A 71 -22.07 -8.58 6.07
N ARG A 72 -21.04 -9.41 6.16
CA ARG A 72 -21.10 -10.70 6.85
C ARG A 72 -19.87 -10.81 7.72
N PRO A 73 -20.01 -11.08 9.03
CA PRO A 73 -18.84 -11.48 9.77
C PRO A 73 -18.38 -12.77 9.10
N PHE A 74 -17.07 -12.89 8.87
CA PHE A 74 -16.41 -14.17 9.03
C PHE A 74 -16.84 -14.67 10.42
N ASN A 75 -17.98 -15.39 10.46
CA ASN A 75 -18.79 -15.61 11.65
C ASN A 75 -17.96 -16.36 12.69
N SER A 76 -18.46 -16.49 13.91
CA SER A 76 -17.88 -17.33 14.98
C SER A 76 -17.52 -18.78 14.59
N ARG A 77 -17.82 -19.21 13.34
CA ARG A 77 -17.40 -20.47 12.71
C ARG A 77 -16.19 -20.35 11.76
N CYS A 78 -15.88 -19.18 11.22
CA CYS A 78 -14.68 -18.95 10.43
C CYS A 78 -13.48 -19.12 11.37
N LYS A 79 -12.81 -20.26 11.24
CA LYS A 79 -11.63 -20.57 12.04
C LYS A 79 -10.45 -19.81 11.45
N TRP A 80 -10.21 -18.63 12.01
CA TRP A 80 -8.95 -17.94 11.85
C TRP A 80 -7.88 -18.75 12.57
N GLU A 81 -6.88 -19.19 11.83
CA GLU A 81 -5.70 -19.81 12.42
C GLU A 81 -4.59 -18.80 12.46
N LYS A 82 -4.03 -18.61 13.66
CA LYS A 82 -2.77 -17.90 13.80
C LYS A 82 -1.69 -18.76 13.16
N LEU A 83 -1.05 -18.22 12.14
CA LEU A 83 0.09 -18.86 11.49
C LEU A 83 1.30 -17.96 11.70
N ASP A 84 2.45 -18.62 11.89
CA ASP A 84 3.73 -17.97 11.69
C ASP A 84 3.84 -17.59 10.20
N GLU A 85 4.42 -16.44 9.90
CA GLU A 85 4.68 -15.95 8.55
C GLU A 85 5.43 -16.96 7.66
N THR A 86 6.23 -17.85 8.24
CA THR A 86 6.92 -18.93 7.53
C THR A 86 5.99 -20.07 7.10
N GLN A 87 4.83 -20.18 7.74
CA GLN A 87 3.82 -21.22 7.47
C GLN A 87 2.75 -20.76 6.48
N ILE A 88 2.77 -19.48 6.09
CA ILE A 88 1.78 -18.92 5.18
C ILE A 88 2.26 -19.04 3.75
N ASP A 89 1.54 -19.85 2.98
CA ASP A 89 1.61 -19.84 1.53
C ASP A 89 1.07 -18.49 1.03
N PHE A 90 1.95 -17.73 0.37
CA PHE A 90 1.65 -16.40 -0.15
C PHE A 90 2.42 -16.23 -1.47
N PRO A 91 1.83 -15.59 -2.49
CA PRO A 91 2.47 -15.49 -3.79
C PRO A 91 3.78 -14.70 -3.70
N GLN A 92 4.82 -15.24 -4.32
CA GLN A 92 6.07 -14.51 -4.50
C GLN A 92 5.87 -13.47 -5.62
N MET A 93 6.25 -12.22 -5.35
CA MET A 93 6.11 -11.11 -6.31
C MET A 93 7.46 -10.46 -6.58
N THR A 94 7.63 -9.92 -7.79
CA THR A 94 8.76 -9.07 -8.16
C THR A 94 8.59 -7.64 -7.65
N GLU A 95 9.68 -6.86 -7.60
CA GLU A 95 9.60 -5.44 -7.23
C GLU A 95 8.74 -4.63 -8.22
N ASP A 96 8.74 -5.01 -9.50
CA ASP A 96 7.90 -4.36 -10.53
C ASP A 96 6.41 -4.66 -10.31
N GLN A 97 6.04 -5.90 -9.99
CA GLN A 97 4.64 -6.23 -9.62
C GLN A 97 4.18 -5.45 -8.39
N LEU A 98 5.04 -5.34 -7.36
CA LEU A 98 4.74 -4.53 -6.18
C LEU A 98 4.62 -3.03 -6.52
N ARG A 99 5.43 -2.53 -7.46
CA ARG A 99 5.38 -1.14 -7.92
C ARG A 99 4.07 -0.86 -8.67
N ASP A 100 3.66 -1.78 -9.53
CA ASP A 100 2.42 -1.68 -10.29
C ASP A 100 1.21 -1.72 -9.34
N LEU A 101 1.19 -2.65 -8.37
CA LEU A 101 0.16 -2.74 -7.33
C LEU A 101 0.05 -1.46 -6.47
N CYS A 102 1.19 -0.88 -6.09
CA CYS A 102 1.25 0.34 -5.28
C CYS A 102 1.08 1.63 -6.10
N PHE A 103 1.01 1.53 -7.43
CA PHE A 103 1.13 2.65 -8.38
C PHE A 103 2.33 3.57 -8.08
N GLY A 104 3.47 2.95 -7.74
CA GLY A 104 4.75 3.62 -7.56
C GLY A 104 5.55 3.21 -6.33
N VAL A 105 6.79 3.71 -6.29
CA VAL A 105 7.81 3.29 -5.32
C VAL A 105 7.64 3.86 -3.90
N TYR A 106 6.77 4.87 -3.72
CA TYR A 106 6.67 5.57 -2.45
C TYR A 106 6.16 4.67 -1.32
N GLN A 107 5.09 3.92 -1.56
CA GLN A 107 4.54 3.02 -0.55
C GLN A 107 5.50 1.87 -0.24
N ILE A 108 6.23 1.36 -1.24
CA ILE A 108 7.26 0.32 -1.05
C ILE A 108 8.40 0.81 -0.13
N LYS A 109 8.90 2.03 -0.37
CA LYS A 109 9.94 2.63 0.50
C LYS A 109 9.47 2.78 1.95
N GLN A 110 8.21 3.15 2.13
CA GLN A 110 7.61 3.24 3.46
C GLN A 110 7.37 1.87 4.08
N ALA A 111 6.89 0.90 3.30
CA ALA A 111 6.67 -0.48 3.71
C ALA A 111 7.93 -1.07 4.34
N LYS A 112 9.10 -0.94 3.68
CA LYS A 112 10.39 -1.38 4.26
C LYS A 112 10.65 -0.80 5.64
N THR A 113 10.49 0.52 5.78
CA THR A 113 10.71 1.24 7.04
C THR A 113 9.73 0.79 8.12
N TYR A 114 8.51 0.46 7.70
CA TYR A 114 7.40 0.05 8.57
C TYR A 114 7.57 -1.39 9.03
N SER A 115 7.99 -2.30 8.15
CA SER A 115 8.36 -3.67 8.49
C SER A 115 9.47 -3.69 9.53
N GLU A 116 10.53 -2.91 9.35
CA GLU A 116 11.58 -2.79 10.39
C GLU A 116 11.02 -2.37 11.76
N ALA A 117 10.03 -1.48 11.80
CA ALA A 117 9.48 -1.02 13.06
C ALA A 117 8.62 -2.07 13.76
N HIS A 118 7.98 -2.95 12.98
CA HIS A 118 7.16 -4.08 13.43
C HIS A 118 7.99 -5.26 13.91
N LEU A 119 8.92 -5.73 13.07
CA LEU A 119 9.79 -6.87 13.39
C LEU A 119 10.67 -6.59 14.64
N ASN A 120 10.91 -5.32 14.98
CA ASN A 120 11.70 -4.93 16.17
C ASN A 120 10.86 -4.67 17.45
N LYS A 121 9.55 -4.96 17.47
CA LYS A 121 8.67 -4.55 18.58
C LYS A 121 8.26 -5.69 19.52
N ASN A 122 7.99 -6.89 19.01
CA ASN A 122 7.64 -8.10 19.77
C ASN A 122 8.07 -9.33 18.95
N ASP A 123 8.97 -10.16 19.48
CA ASP A 123 9.47 -11.46 18.96
C ASP A 123 9.92 -11.60 17.49
N GLY A 124 9.72 -10.61 16.63
CA GLY A 124 10.20 -10.64 15.25
C GLY A 124 9.12 -10.61 14.20
N ASP A 125 7.87 -10.99 14.51
CA ASP A 125 6.99 -11.53 13.47
C ASP A 125 5.64 -10.81 13.33
N TYR A 126 5.03 -10.90 12.15
CA TYR A 126 3.66 -10.39 11.94
C TYR A 126 2.64 -11.35 12.54
N GLU A 127 1.71 -10.84 13.36
CA GLU A 127 0.51 -11.61 13.72
C GLU A 127 -0.43 -11.70 12.50
N VAL A 128 -0.33 -12.81 11.77
CA VAL A 128 -1.16 -13.12 10.62
C VAL A 128 -2.14 -14.24 10.94
N GLU A 129 -3.37 -14.08 10.46
CA GLU A 129 -4.44 -15.04 10.58
C GLU A 129 -5.01 -15.35 9.18
N VAL A 130 -5.16 -16.62 8.81
CA VAL A 130 -5.70 -17.04 7.50
C VAL A 130 -7.07 -17.71 7.68
N ILE A 131 -7.97 -17.53 6.71
CA ILE A 131 -9.27 -18.21 6.67
C ILE A 131 -9.08 -19.61 6.06
N LYS A 132 -9.24 -20.65 6.89
CA LYS A 132 -9.15 -22.08 6.47
C LYS A 132 -10.12 -22.52 5.37
N GLU A 133 -11.15 -21.72 5.08
CA GLU A 133 -12.23 -22.10 4.15
C GLU A 133 -11.86 -21.81 2.70
N THR A 134 -10.99 -20.82 2.46
CA THR A 134 -10.59 -20.44 1.10
C THR A 134 -9.09 -20.42 0.89
N ASP A 135 -8.27 -20.32 1.95
CA ASP A 135 -6.81 -20.13 1.92
C ASP A 135 -6.30 -18.97 1.04
N THR A 136 -7.22 -18.18 0.47
CA THR A 136 -6.97 -17.04 -0.44
C THR A 136 -7.29 -15.69 0.19
N LEU A 137 -7.75 -15.67 1.44
CA LEU A 137 -8.04 -14.44 2.19
C LEU A 137 -7.38 -14.50 3.56
N MET A 138 -6.48 -13.56 3.80
CA MET A 138 -5.77 -13.40 5.07
C MET A 138 -6.15 -12.10 5.77
N ARG A 139 -5.97 -12.08 7.09
CA ARG A 139 -6.03 -10.90 7.95
C ARG A 139 -4.72 -10.75 8.70
N CYS A 140 -4.19 -9.54 8.75
CA CYS A 140 -2.99 -9.22 9.54
C CYS A 140 -3.27 -8.02 10.44
N LYS A 141 -2.83 -8.08 11.69
CA LYS A 141 -2.85 -6.93 12.60
C LYS A 141 -1.57 -6.12 12.43
N THR A 142 -1.75 -4.82 12.30
CA THR A 142 -0.64 -3.87 12.17
C THR A 142 -0.89 -2.70 13.11
N ASP A 143 0.14 -2.22 13.81
CA ASP A 143 0.01 -0.98 14.58
C ASP A 143 -0.34 0.20 13.67
N SER A 144 -0.75 1.31 14.27
CA SER A 144 -0.89 2.59 13.59
C SER A 144 0.48 3.25 13.42
N ARG A 145 0.68 3.87 12.25
CA ARG A 145 1.83 4.73 12.01
C ARG A 145 1.92 5.94 12.95
N HIS A 146 0.79 6.39 13.49
CA HIS A 146 0.69 7.67 14.22
C HIS A 146 0.51 7.51 15.73
N SER A 147 0.20 6.30 16.22
CA SER A 147 0.05 6.01 17.65
C SER A 147 0.41 4.56 17.93
N GLY A 148 1.17 4.31 18.99
CA GLY A 148 1.50 2.95 19.44
C GLY A 148 0.33 2.20 20.09
N SER A 149 -0.78 2.87 20.39
CA SER A 149 -1.94 2.27 21.09
C SER A 149 -3.07 1.82 20.16
N THR A 150 -2.98 2.10 18.86
CA THR A 150 -4.04 1.77 17.89
C THR A 150 -3.53 0.68 16.96
N GLN A 151 -4.26 -0.43 16.85
CA GLN A 151 -4.02 -1.48 15.87
C GLN A 151 -5.09 -1.45 14.79
N TYR A 152 -4.67 -1.66 13.55
CA TYR A 152 -5.52 -1.81 12.38
C TYR A 152 -5.43 -3.24 11.86
N CYS A 153 -6.58 -3.84 11.58
CA CYS A 153 -6.66 -5.05 10.79
C CYS A 153 -6.58 -4.69 9.29
N CYS A 154 -5.77 -5.45 8.57
CA CYS A 154 -5.69 -5.46 7.12
C CYS A 154 -6.21 -6.80 6.61
N TRP A 155 -6.98 -6.79 5.54
CA TRP A 155 -7.44 -7.96 4.80
C TRP A 155 -6.84 -7.92 3.40
N ILE A 156 -6.32 -9.06 2.95
CA ILE A 156 -5.68 -9.20 1.65
C ILE A 156 -6.20 -10.48 1.02
N GLU A 157 -6.82 -10.35 -0.14
CA GLU A 157 -7.23 -11.46 -0.99
C GLU A 157 -6.17 -11.67 -2.08
N PHE A 158 -5.76 -12.91 -2.25
CA PHE A 158 -4.69 -13.30 -3.16
C PHE A 158 -5.00 -14.63 -3.84
N THR A 159 -4.28 -14.93 -4.91
CA THR A 159 -4.23 -16.25 -5.51
C THR A 159 -2.82 -16.83 -5.43
N MET A 160 -2.74 -18.16 -5.41
CA MET A 160 -1.50 -18.92 -5.58
C MET A 160 -1.32 -19.39 -7.03
N ASP A 161 -2.29 -19.14 -7.90
CA ASP A 161 -2.22 -19.46 -9.32
C ASP A 161 -1.08 -18.68 -9.99
N GLU A 162 -0.44 -19.31 -10.97
CA GLU A 162 0.51 -18.61 -11.84
C GLU A 162 -0.23 -17.51 -12.61
N VAL A 163 0.32 -16.29 -12.55
CA VAL A 163 -0.22 -15.15 -13.28
C VAL A 163 0.75 -14.77 -14.39
N GLU A 164 0.20 -14.54 -15.58
CA GLU A 164 0.97 -14.05 -16.71
C GLU A 164 1.45 -12.61 -16.45
N PRO A 165 2.60 -12.19 -17.02
CA PRO A 165 3.05 -10.81 -16.96
C PRO A 165 1.97 -9.84 -17.44
N LEU A 166 1.84 -8.70 -16.76
CA LEU A 166 0.92 -7.65 -17.18
C LEU A 166 1.44 -6.99 -18.46
N GLU A 167 0.82 -7.36 -19.58
CA GLU A 167 1.01 -6.76 -20.89
C GLU A 167 -0.28 -6.09 -21.34
N PHE A 168 -0.15 -4.94 -22.01
CA PHE A 168 -1.31 -4.25 -22.55
C PHE A 168 -1.20 -4.12 -24.06
N GLU A 169 -2.31 -4.34 -24.76
CA GLU A 169 -2.43 -4.24 -26.21
C GLU A 169 -3.02 -2.87 -26.59
N SER A 170 -2.63 -2.35 -27.74
CA SER A 170 -3.00 -0.98 -28.16
C SER A 170 -4.52 -0.74 -28.26
N ASP A 171 -5.27 -1.81 -28.48
CA ASP A 171 -6.72 -1.87 -28.64
C ASP A 171 -7.45 -2.27 -27.35
N ASP A 172 -6.76 -2.46 -26.21
CA ASP A 172 -7.41 -2.70 -24.91
C ASP A 172 -8.34 -1.52 -24.55
N GLU A 173 -9.63 -1.83 -24.41
CA GLU A 173 -10.67 -0.85 -24.04
C GLU A 173 -10.66 -0.56 -22.53
N ASP A 174 -11.05 0.66 -22.15
CA ASP A 174 -11.03 1.15 -20.76
C ASP A 174 -11.76 0.22 -19.77
N GLU A 175 -12.84 -0.44 -20.20
CA GLU A 175 -13.63 -1.37 -19.36
C GLU A 175 -12.85 -2.65 -19.01
N THR A 176 -12.01 -3.13 -19.93
CA THR A 176 -11.23 -4.37 -19.77
C THR A 176 -9.90 -4.16 -19.04
N LEU A 177 -9.36 -2.94 -19.07
CA LEU A 177 -8.05 -2.62 -18.46
C LEU A 177 -7.98 -2.97 -16.97
N VAL A 178 -9.06 -2.74 -16.23
CA VAL A 178 -9.11 -3.01 -14.79
C VAL A 178 -9.15 -4.51 -14.52
N GLU A 179 -9.95 -5.26 -15.28
CA GLU A 179 -10.05 -6.71 -15.16
C GLU A 179 -8.71 -7.36 -15.46
N LYS A 180 -8.12 -7.04 -16.63
CA LYS A 180 -6.78 -7.50 -17.04
C LYS A 180 -5.72 -7.19 -15.99
N PHE A 181 -5.73 -5.98 -15.44
CA PHE A 181 -4.78 -5.61 -14.37
C PHE A 181 -4.86 -6.55 -13.17
N TYR A 182 -6.06 -6.89 -12.67
CA TYR A 182 -6.19 -7.74 -11.49
C TYR A 182 -6.12 -9.24 -11.79
N GLU A 183 -6.45 -9.68 -13.00
CA GLU A 183 -6.19 -11.05 -13.48
C GLU A 183 -4.69 -11.35 -13.47
N ASN A 184 -3.89 -10.43 -14.00
CA ASN A 184 -2.43 -10.53 -14.07
C ASN A 184 -1.68 -10.12 -12.78
N GLN A 185 -2.39 -9.99 -11.65
CA GLN A 185 -1.78 -9.70 -10.34
C GLN A 185 -2.10 -10.82 -9.35
N PRO A 186 -1.15 -11.30 -8.54
CA PRO A 186 -1.44 -12.29 -7.52
C PRO A 186 -2.36 -11.74 -6.42
N ILE A 187 -2.29 -10.44 -6.15
CA ILE A 187 -3.13 -9.75 -5.17
C ILE A 187 -4.41 -9.25 -5.87
N LYS A 188 -5.56 -9.78 -5.45
CA LYS A 188 -6.86 -9.52 -6.07
C LYS A 188 -7.61 -8.36 -5.42
N SER A 189 -7.56 -8.26 -4.10
CA SER A 189 -8.21 -7.15 -3.38
C SER A 189 -7.60 -6.91 -1.99
N TRP A 190 -7.79 -5.71 -1.44
CA TRP A 190 -7.34 -5.36 -0.09
C TRP A 190 -8.25 -4.35 0.60
N TYR A 191 -8.25 -4.42 1.93
CA TYR A 191 -8.94 -3.47 2.79
C TYR A 191 -8.17 -3.30 4.09
N CYS A 192 -8.13 -2.08 4.63
CA CYS A 192 -7.53 -1.82 5.93
C CYS A 192 -8.40 -0.82 6.71
N GLN A 193 -8.47 -1.00 8.03
CA GLN A 193 -9.22 -0.12 8.93
C GLN A 193 -8.65 1.31 9.07
N CYS A 194 -7.44 1.57 8.55
CA CYS A 194 -6.89 2.92 8.59
C CYS A 194 -7.67 3.89 7.70
N SER A 195 -7.50 5.20 7.91
CA SER A 195 -8.17 6.25 7.13
C SER A 195 -7.91 6.22 5.61
N ALA A 196 -6.88 5.52 5.18
CA ALA A 196 -6.52 5.33 3.78
C ALA A 196 -6.90 3.95 3.22
N GLY A 197 -7.37 3.03 4.06
CA GLY A 197 -7.43 1.60 3.74
C GLY A 197 -8.68 1.18 2.96
N GLU A 198 -9.65 2.07 2.80
CA GLU A 198 -10.78 1.88 1.88
C GLU A 198 -10.40 2.15 0.41
N ARG A 199 -9.30 2.88 0.15
CA ARG A 199 -8.91 3.21 -1.21
C ARG A 199 -8.63 1.94 -2.03
N THR A 200 -9.13 1.97 -3.25
CA THR A 200 -9.05 0.94 -4.28
C THR A 200 -7.97 1.23 -5.32
N CYS A 201 -7.53 2.50 -5.43
CA CYS A 201 -6.36 2.91 -6.19
C CYS A 201 -5.12 2.93 -5.29
N GLY A 202 -4.24 1.96 -5.48
CA GLY A 202 -3.07 1.71 -4.63
C GLY A 202 -3.49 1.30 -3.22
N CYS A 203 -2.52 1.17 -2.33
CA CYS A 203 -2.79 0.69 -0.97
C CYS A 203 -2.18 1.60 0.10
N CYS A 204 -2.69 1.47 1.33
CA CYS A 204 -2.10 2.13 2.49
C CYS A 204 -0.76 1.48 2.85
N VAL A 205 0.04 2.17 3.66
CA VAL A 205 1.34 1.64 4.10
C VAL A 205 1.19 0.32 4.86
N HIS A 206 0.11 0.12 5.62
CA HIS A 206 -0.12 -1.11 6.37
C HIS A 206 -0.25 -2.32 5.43
N VAL A 207 -1.10 -2.22 4.41
CA VAL A 207 -1.27 -3.26 3.39
C VAL A 207 0.01 -3.44 2.58
N ALA A 208 0.61 -2.35 2.10
CA ALA A 208 1.86 -2.40 1.34
C ALA A 208 2.97 -3.11 2.12
N CYS A 209 3.03 -2.88 3.43
CA CYS A 209 4.02 -3.47 4.32
C CYS A 209 3.89 -4.99 4.44
N VAL A 210 2.67 -5.48 4.62
CA VAL A 210 2.38 -6.92 4.73
C VAL A 210 2.68 -7.61 3.40
N ILE A 211 2.17 -7.06 2.28
CA ILE A 211 2.40 -7.61 0.94
C ILE A 211 3.88 -7.60 0.60
N TRP A 212 4.59 -6.48 0.82
CA TRP A 212 6.01 -6.39 0.54
C TRP A 212 6.84 -7.40 1.34
N TYR A 213 6.51 -7.60 2.62
CA TYR A 213 7.24 -8.55 3.45
C TYR A 213 7.01 -10.00 3.01
N LEU A 214 5.74 -10.42 2.91
CA LEU A 214 5.35 -11.78 2.60
C LEU A 214 5.66 -12.16 1.14
N ALA A 215 5.43 -11.27 0.17
CA ALA A 215 5.63 -11.59 -1.24
C ALA A 215 7.08 -11.44 -1.71
N TYR A 216 7.90 -10.62 -1.03
CA TYR A 216 9.22 -10.25 -1.53
C TYR A 216 10.31 -10.32 -0.48
N ALA A 217 10.21 -9.58 0.61
CA ALA A 217 11.32 -9.38 1.54
C ALA A 217 11.79 -10.68 2.22
N ARG A 218 10.85 -11.54 2.66
CA ARG A 218 11.17 -12.83 3.30
C ARG A 218 11.95 -13.78 2.38
N HIS A 219 11.77 -13.65 1.06
CA HIS A 219 12.45 -14.47 0.05
C HIS A 219 13.81 -13.89 -0.38
N HIS A 220 14.10 -12.63 -0.04
CA HIS A 220 15.31 -11.90 -0.47
C HIS A 220 16.27 -11.62 0.69
N GLN A 221 16.29 -12.49 1.71
CA GLN A 221 17.18 -12.40 2.88
C GLN A 221 17.12 -11.03 3.58
N PHE A 222 15.95 -10.38 3.57
CA PHE A 222 15.80 -9.08 4.21
C PHE A 222 16.10 -9.20 5.70
N ARG A 223 16.97 -8.33 6.21
CA ARG A 223 17.29 -8.22 7.64
C ARG A 223 16.95 -6.82 8.13
N PRO A 224 16.20 -6.68 9.23
CA PRO A 224 15.95 -5.38 9.84
C PRO A 224 17.26 -4.67 10.21
N SER A 225 17.31 -3.34 10.06
CA SER A 225 18.51 -2.60 10.46
C SER A 225 18.68 -2.57 12.00
N ALA A 226 19.86 -2.95 12.49
CA ALA A 226 20.21 -2.92 13.92
C ALA A 226 20.21 -1.50 14.54
N TYR A 227 20.26 -0.46 13.69
CA TYR A 227 20.42 0.95 14.11
C TYR A 227 19.21 1.50 14.90
N LYS A 228 17.98 1.03 14.62
CA LYS A 228 16.78 1.49 15.36
C LYS A 228 16.55 0.79 16.69
N GLN A 229 17.27 -0.32 16.95
CA GLN A 229 17.20 -1.07 18.20
C GLN A 229 17.76 -0.21 19.37
N ARG A 230 18.93 0.41 19.15
CA ARG A 230 19.57 1.32 20.13
C ARG A 230 18.78 2.60 20.42
N TYR A 231 18.11 3.19 19.41
CA TYR A 231 17.34 4.42 19.62
C TYR A 231 16.09 4.18 20.50
N ARG A 232 15.47 3.00 20.38
CA ARG A 232 14.36 2.58 21.25
C ARG A 232 14.81 2.22 22.67
N GLU A 233 15.94 1.51 22.81
CA GLU A 233 16.54 1.26 24.14
C GLU A 233 16.82 2.57 24.87
N THR A 234 17.33 3.58 24.16
CA THR A 234 17.61 4.90 24.75
C THR A 234 16.32 5.62 25.17
N LEU A 235 15.24 5.56 24.38
CA LEU A 235 13.95 6.17 24.72
C LEU A 235 13.24 5.45 25.89
N LEU A 236 13.29 4.12 25.94
CA LEU A 236 12.73 3.34 27.04
C LEU A 236 13.46 3.60 28.37
N ILE A 237 14.78 3.80 28.33
CA ILE A 237 15.57 4.19 29.51
C ILE A 237 15.17 5.60 30.01
N MET A 238 14.83 6.51 29.09
CA MET A 238 14.41 7.88 29.44
C MET A 238 12.99 7.97 30.01
N ASP A 239 12.09 7.04 29.66
CA ASP A 239 10.72 6.99 30.22
C ASP A 239 10.65 6.26 31.58
N THR A 240 11.71 5.56 31.99
CA THR A 240 11.83 4.87 33.29
C THR A 240 12.69 5.60 34.32
N SER A 241 13.12 6.83 34.03
CA SER A 241 14.00 7.65 34.88
C SER A 241 13.26 8.82 35.53
#